data_AF-A0A7Y2T4S0-F1
#
_entry.id   AF-A0A7Y2T4S0-F1
#
_cell.length_a   1.000
_cell.length_b   1.000
_cell.length_c   1.000
_cell.angle_alpha   90.00
_cell.angle_beta   90.00
_cell.angle_gamma   90.00
#
_symmetry.space_group_name_H-M   'P 1'
#
loop_
_entity.id
_entity.type
_entity.pdbx_description
1 polymer ?
#
loop_
_entity_poly.entity_id
_entity_poly.type
_entity_poly.pdbx_seq_one_letter_code
_entity_poly.pdbx_strand_id
1 'polypeptide(L)'
;MKNSLRSTFLLLFCFFFLICCTDKSLRDKDQDNQENSALVLEDEALLDLVQQQTINYFWEAAETNSGMARERFHTDGEYPC
;
A
#
# COMPACT_ATOMS: atom_id res chain seq x y z
N MET A 1 23.79 31.81 -10.12
CA MET A 1 24.13 30.59 -10.89
C MET A 1 23.89 29.29 -10.12
N LYS A 2 24.24 29.17 -8.83
CA LYS A 2 24.06 27.95 -8.03
C LYS A 2 22.59 27.50 -7.83
N ASN A 3 21.66 28.46 -7.77
CA ASN A 3 20.23 28.20 -7.51
C ASN A 3 19.51 27.68 -8.76
N SER A 4 19.94 28.15 -9.94
CA SER A 4 19.48 27.66 -11.24
C SER A 4 19.96 26.22 -11.50
N LEU A 5 21.18 25.88 -11.07
CA LEU A 5 21.75 24.52 -11.14
C LEU A 5 21.04 23.53 -10.20
N ARG A 6 20.61 24.00 -9.03
CA ARG A 6 19.79 23.19 -8.09
C ARG A 6 18.39 22.92 -8.65
N SER A 7 17.77 23.92 -9.28
CA SER A 7 16.46 23.77 -9.90
C SER A 7 16.50 22.81 -11.10
N THR A 8 17.55 22.83 -11.93
CA THR A 8 17.70 21.87 -13.02
C THR A 8 17.95 20.46 -12.52
N PHE A 9 18.73 20.28 -11.44
CA PHE A 9 18.90 18.96 -10.81
C PHE A 9 17.58 18.41 -10.27
N LEU A 10 16.76 19.25 -9.64
CA LEU A 10 15.46 18.88 -9.11
C LEU A 10 14.48 18.48 -10.22
N LEU A 11 14.47 19.20 -11.35
CA LEU A 11 13.64 18.85 -12.51
C LEU A 11 14.09 17.53 -13.17
N LEU A 12 15.38 17.25 -13.21
CA LEU A 12 15.93 16.03 -13.79
C LEU A 12 15.60 14.79 -12.91
N PHE A 13 15.61 14.96 -11.59
CA PHE A 13 15.16 13.95 -10.63
C PHE A 13 13.66 13.64 -10.77
N CYS A 14 12.81 14.66 -10.95
CA CYS A 14 11.37 14.45 -11.20
C CYS A 14 11.11 13.72 -12.52
N PHE A 15 11.89 13.97 -13.57
CA PHE A 15 11.75 13.28 -14.85
C PHE A 15 12.11 11.79 -14.77
N PHE A 16 13.06 11.43 -13.91
CA PHE A 16 13.45 10.03 -13.68
C PHE A 16 12.32 9.19 -13.06
N PHE A 17 11.52 9.78 -12.16
CA PHE A 17 10.36 9.10 -11.55
C PHE A 17 9.19 8.89 -12.51
N LEU A 18 9.11 9.67 -13.60
CA LEU A 18 8.03 9.54 -14.59
C LEU A 18 8.24 8.40 -15.59
N ILE A 19 9.42 7.75 -15.63
CA ILE A 19 9.74 6.68 -16.59
C ILE A 19 9.35 5.28 -16.07
N CYS A 20 8.94 5.13 -14.82
CA CYS A 20 8.46 3.86 -14.28
C CYS A 20 6.93 3.86 -14.19
N CYS A 21 6.26 3.48 -15.29
CA CYS A 21 4.90 2.92 -15.30
C CYS A 21 4.47 2.60 -16.74
N THR A 22 4.83 1.42 -17.26
CA THR A 22 4.08 0.77 -18.35
C THR A 22 4.18 -0.76 -18.21
N ASP A 23 3.41 -1.35 -17.31
CA ASP A 23 3.16 -2.78 -17.34
C ASP A 23 2.10 -3.08 -18.42
N LYS A 24 2.54 -3.71 -19.51
CA LYS A 24 1.64 -4.28 -20.52
C LYS A 24 1.36 -5.72 -20.13
N SER A 25 0.33 -5.96 -19.33
CA SER A 25 -0.20 -7.31 -19.15
C SER A 25 -1.12 -7.64 -20.34
N LEU A 26 -0.58 -8.32 -21.34
CA LEU A 26 -1.38 -9.10 -22.29
C LEU A 26 -1.59 -10.48 -21.63
N ARG A 27 -2.77 -10.71 -21.05
CA ARG A 27 -3.23 -12.05 -20.69
C ARG A 27 -4.32 -12.45 -21.68
N ASP A 28 -3.93 -13.34 -22.59
CA ASP A 28 -4.83 -14.10 -23.43
C ASP A 28 -5.70 -14.99 -22.53
N LYS A 29 -7.03 -15.02 -22.78
CA LYS A 29 -8.01 -15.76 -21.97
C LYS A 29 -8.38 -17.06 -22.68
N ASP A 30 -7.74 -18.16 -22.29
CA ASP A 30 -8.27 -19.50 -22.55
C ASP A 30 -9.36 -19.85 -21.52
N GLN A 31 -10.57 -20.09 -22.02
CA GLN A 31 -11.76 -20.46 -21.26
C GLN A 31 -11.76 -21.96 -20.94
N ASP A 32 -11.20 -22.34 -19.79
CA ASP A 32 -11.58 -23.56 -19.04
C ASP A 32 -11.28 -23.45 -17.52
N ASN A 33 -11.00 -22.23 -17.03
CA ASN A 33 -10.42 -21.99 -15.70
C ASN A 33 -11.18 -20.93 -14.89
N GLN A 34 -12.45 -20.67 -15.23
CA GLN A 34 -13.16 -19.49 -14.71
C GLN A 34 -13.57 -19.60 -13.24
N GLU A 35 -13.83 -20.81 -12.74
CA GLU A 35 -14.23 -21.04 -11.33
C GLU A 35 -13.01 -21.04 -10.39
N ASN A 36 -11.93 -21.77 -10.73
CA ASN A 36 -10.68 -21.72 -9.97
C ASN A 36 -10.02 -20.34 -10.00
N SER A 37 -10.05 -19.64 -11.15
CA SER A 37 -9.51 -18.28 -11.21
C SER A 37 -10.35 -17.29 -10.41
N ALA A 38 -11.67 -17.49 -10.30
CA ALA A 38 -12.52 -16.64 -9.47
C ALA A 38 -12.25 -16.84 -7.97
N LEU A 39 -12.06 -18.10 -7.53
CA LEU A 39 -11.69 -18.41 -6.15
C LEU A 39 -10.32 -17.84 -5.78
N VAL A 40 -9.33 -17.97 -6.67
CA VAL A 40 -7.99 -17.38 -6.48
C VAL A 40 -8.09 -15.86 -6.33
N LEU A 41 -8.81 -15.18 -7.25
CA LEU A 41 -9.04 -13.74 -7.16
C LEU A 41 -9.76 -13.31 -5.88
N GLU A 42 -10.65 -14.14 -5.34
CA GLU A 42 -11.33 -13.91 -4.06
C GLU A 42 -10.36 -14.06 -2.89
N ASP A 43 -9.48 -15.06 -2.91
CA ASP A 43 -8.42 -15.25 -1.90
C ASP A 43 -7.43 -14.08 -1.89
N GLU A 44 -7.00 -13.57 -3.05
CA GLU A 44 -6.15 -12.38 -3.11
C GLU A 44 -6.86 -11.14 -2.56
N ALA A 45 -8.13 -10.92 -2.91
CA ALA A 45 -8.91 -9.80 -2.37
C ALA A 45 -9.08 -9.91 -0.84
N LEU A 46 -9.26 -11.12 -0.32
CA LEU A 46 -9.30 -11.38 1.11
C LEU A 46 -7.95 -11.08 1.78
N LEU A 47 -6.84 -11.51 1.18
CA LEU A 47 -5.49 -11.23 1.68
C LEU A 47 -5.19 -9.73 1.68
N ASP A 48 -5.57 -9.01 0.62
CA ASP A 48 -5.42 -7.56 0.53
C ASP A 48 -6.22 -6.84 1.62
N LEU A 49 -7.46 -7.28 1.87
CA LEU A 49 -8.30 -6.73 2.93
C LEU A 49 -7.67 -6.94 4.32
N VAL A 50 -7.19 -8.15 4.60
CA VAL A 50 -6.53 -8.48 5.88
C VAL A 50 -5.27 -7.65 6.05
N GLN A 51 -4.44 -7.51 5.01
CA GLN A 51 -3.23 -6.70 5.05
C GLN A 51 -3.56 -5.23 5.29
N GLN A 52 -4.53 -4.66 4.58
CA GLN A 52 -4.96 -3.28 4.74
C GLN A 52 -5.44 -3.01 6.17
N GLN A 53 -6.35 -3.86 6.69
CA GLN A 53 -6.86 -3.73 8.06
C GLN A 53 -5.74 -3.84 9.10
N THR A 54 -4.77 -4.72 8.87
CA THR A 54 -3.62 -4.90 9.77
C THR A 54 -2.69 -3.69 9.75
N ILE A 55 -2.42 -3.10 8.58
CA ILE A 55 -1.61 -1.88 8.47
C ILE A 55 -2.32 -0.69 9.12
N ASN A 56 -3.64 -0.59 8.98
CA ASN A 56 -4.43 0.48 9.60
C ASN A 56 -4.29 0.52 11.13
N TYR A 57 -3.99 -0.60 11.80
CA TYR A 57 -3.63 -0.58 13.23
C TYR A 57 -2.45 0.35 13.52
N PHE A 58 -1.41 0.30 12.69
CA PHE A 58 -0.20 1.09 12.86
C PHE A 58 -0.35 2.54 12.39
N TRP A 59 -1.40 2.83 11.62
CA TRP A 59 -1.65 4.15 11.07
C TRP A 59 -2.76 4.89 11.82
N GLU A 60 -3.97 4.33 11.87
CA GLU A 60 -5.15 4.95 12.47
C GLU A 60 -5.18 4.77 14.00
N ALA A 61 -4.71 3.63 14.51
CA ALA A 61 -4.68 3.33 15.95
C ALA A 61 -3.32 3.63 16.61
N ALA A 62 -2.44 4.38 15.95
CA ALA A 62 -1.17 4.82 16.52
C ALA A 62 -1.36 5.62 17.82
N GLU A 63 -0.31 5.66 18.66
CA GLU A 63 -0.29 6.53 19.83
C GLU A 63 -0.19 8.01 19.40
N THR A 64 -0.98 8.89 20.01
CA THR A 64 -1.21 10.25 19.49
C THR A 64 -0.02 11.20 19.62
N ASN A 65 0.85 11.01 20.62
CA ASN A 65 1.97 11.92 20.87
C ASN A 65 3.21 11.53 20.04
N SER A 66 3.51 10.24 19.95
CA SER A 66 4.71 9.67 19.35
C SER A 66 4.49 9.13 17.94
N GLY A 67 3.25 8.81 17.56
CA GLY A 67 2.94 8.10 16.31
C GLY A 67 3.41 6.65 16.31
N MET A 68 3.84 6.11 17.46
CA MET A 68 4.32 4.73 17.56
C MET A 68 3.16 3.74 17.72
N ALA A 69 3.43 2.48 17.39
CA ALA A 69 2.50 1.38 17.63
C ALA A 69 2.20 1.25 19.14
N ARG A 70 0.92 1.09 19.49
CA ARG A 70 0.53 0.75 20.86
C ARG A 70 0.89 -0.71 21.14
N GLU A 71 1.26 -1.01 22.38
CA GLU A 71 1.44 -2.39 22.86
C GLU A 71 0.16 -3.21 22.71
N ARG A 72 -0.99 -2.60 23.07
CA ARG A 72 -2.31 -3.23 22.98
C ARG A 72 -3.38 -2.19 22.63
N PHE A 73 -4.38 -2.63 21.88
CA PHE A 73 -5.56 -1.83 21.54
C PHE A 73 -6.82 -2.64 21.85
N HIS A 74 -7.65 -2.13 22.76
CA HIS A 74 -8.94 -2.72 23.05
C HIS A 74 -10.03 -1.87 22.40
N THR A 75 -10.88 -2.49 21.60
CA THR A 75 -11.91 -1.80 20.80
C THR A 75 -13.06 -1.27 21.66
N ASP A 76 -13.27 -1.84 22.84
CA ASP A 76 -14.20 -1.36 23.86
C ASP A 76 -13.65 -0.19 24.68
N GLY A 77 -12.34 0.08 24.58
CA GLY A 77 -11.66 1.11 25.34
C GLY A 77 -11.40 0.76 26.81
N GLU A 78 -11.71 -0.46 27.24
CA GLU A 78 -11.52 -0.89 28.62
C GLU A 78 -10.14 -1.54 28.78
N TYR A 79 -9.27 -0.93 29.58
CA TYR A 79 -7.90 -1.41 29.80
C TYR A 79 -7.74 -1.91 31.24
N PRO A 80 -8.06 -3.19 31.54
CA PRO A 80 -7.94 -3.74 32.88
C PRO A 80 -6.49 -3.77 33.36
N CYS A 81 -6.32 -3.56 34.67
CA CYS A 81 -5.06 -3.50 35.39
C CYS A 81 -4.51 -4.90 35.71
#